data_AF-A0A3B9SMP7-F1
#
_entry.id   AF-A0A3B9SMP7-F1
#
_cell.length_a   1.000
_cell.length_b   1.000
_cell.length_c   1.000
_cell.angle_alpha   90.00
_cell.angle_beta   90.00
_cell.angle_gamma   90.00
#
_symmetry.space_group_name_H-M   'P 1'
#
loop_
_entity.id
_entity.type
_entity.pdbx_description
1 polymer ?
#
loop_
_entity_poly.entity_id
_entity_poly.type
_entity_poly.pdbx_seq_one_letter_code
_entity_poly.pdbx_strand_id
1 'polypeptide(L)'
;MLQTLIDQAKTLPEEVASLVMQIALRRQDLHNTLAAMDEIKARTAGEVASENGEDGRKRYPNEESRKAEIARRLAQDAKYQELDTELTRIRNEVIDLESQLELARYTHRTAITLLNLLASAMQAGRQDIEQAILDNHKREAAKRFTAAAKQLRNGVPKHQDDEEDGLLWEQVTVLEARPTRNGTIRAWCLTEDGDKTAVYAKGKVGERLRDSVKGKVVIGYKVLDAGWYAVKTA
;
A
#
# COMPACT_ATOMS: atom_id res chain seq x y z
N MET A 1 24.62 5.83 -23.47
CA MET A 1 24.01 4.67 -22.80
C MET A 1 25.04 3.92 -21.98
N LEU A 2 26.12 3.41 -22.58
CA LEU A 2 27.19 2.76 -21.82
C LEU A 2 27.72 3.64 -20.68
N GLN A 3 28.00 4.92 -20.97
CA GLN A 3 28.41 5.89 -19.95
C GLN A 3 27.38 5.99 -18.82
N THR A 4 26.09 6.09 -19.14
CA THR A 4 25.00 6.15 -18.15
C THR A 4 24.93 4.90 -17.27
N LEU A 5 25.07 3.70 -17.85
CA LEU A 5 25.09 2.45 -17.09
C LEU A 5 26.32 2.37 -16.17
N ILE A 6 27.48 2.82 -16.65
CA ILE A 6 28.71 2.88 -15.86
C ILE A 6 28.57 3.88 -14.72
N ASP A 7 28.02 5.06 -14.98
CA ASP A 7 27.80 6.09 -13.98
C ASP A 7 26.82 5.59 -12.92
N GLN A 8 25.68 5.00 -13.33
CA GLN A 8 24.72 4.35 -12.42
C GLN A 8 25.35 3.24 -11.58
N ALA A 9 26.16 2.37 -12.18
CA ALA A 9 26.85 1.30 -11.46
C ALA A 9 27.87 1.83 -10.43
N LYS A 10 28.43 3.02 -10.66
CA LYS A 10 29.40 3.66 -9.76
C LYS A 10 28.74 4.45 -8.64
N THR A 11 27.69 5.23 -8.93
CA THR A 11 27.14 6.21 -7.99
C THR A 11 26.00 5.65 -7.14
N LEU A 12 25.17 4.75 -7.70
CA LEU A 12 24.00 4.21 -6.98
C LEU A 12 24.36 3.43 -5.71
N PRO A 13 25.51 2.73 -5.57
CA PRO A 13 25.87 2.12 -4.30
C PRO A 13 26.00 3.12 -3.15
N GLU A 14 26.60 4.28 -3.40
CA GLU A 14 26.74 5.35 -2.41
C GLU A 14 25.38 5.97 -2.06
N GLU A 15 24.53 6.16 -3.05
CA GLU A 15 23.14 6.63 -2.87
C GLU A 15 22.32 5.63 -2.04
N VAL A 16 22.41 4.33 -2.35
CA VAL A 16 21.77 3.25 -1.58
C VAL A 16 22.26 3.26 -0.13
N ALA A 17 23.57 3.41 0.11
CA ALA A 17 24.11 3.49 1.46
C ALA A 17 23.60 4.72 2.22
N SER A 18 23.53 5.87 1.56
CA SER A 18 22.97 7.11 2.11
C SER A 18 21.50 6.95 2.47
N LEU A 19 20.68 6.40 1.58
CA LEU A 19 19.25 6.16 1.82
C LEU A 19 19.02 5.19 2.98
N VAL A 20 19.79 4.10 3.07
CA VAL A 20 19.72 3.17 4.21
C VAL A 20 20.03 3.88 5.53
N MET A 21 21.05 4.75 5.55
CA MET A 21 21.40 5.52 6.74
C MET A 21 20.27 6.49 7.12
N GLN A 22 19.70 7.22 6.15
CA GLN A 22 18.61 8.16 6.39
C GLN A 22 17.35 7.45 6.93
N ILE A 23 17.00 6.28 6.39
CA ILE A 23 15.89 5.46 6.89
C ILE A 23 16.15 5.04 8.34
N ALA A 24 17.37 4.61 8.66
CA ALA A 24 17.72 4.21 10.03
C ALA A 24 17.56 5.38 11.02
N LEU A 25 18.04 6.58 10.65
CA LEU A 25 17.87 7.79 11.45
C LEU A 25 16.39 8.14 11.64
N ARG A 26 15.59 8.14 10.56
CA ARG A 26 14.16 8.45 10.65
C ARG A 26 13.35 7.43 11.43
N ARG A 27 13.72 6.15 11.38
CA ARG A 27 13.13 5.12 12.25
C ARG A 27 13.47 5.34 13.72
N GLN A 28 14.70 5.78 14.03
CA GLN A 28 15.05 6.17 15.39
C GLN A 28 14.22 7.37 15.87
N ASP A 29 14.04 8.38 15.03
CA ASP A 29 13.18 9.54 15.31
C ASP A 29 11.74 9.08 15.58
N LEU A 30 11.21 8.17 14.77
CA LEU A 30 9.88 7.59 14.94
C LEU A 30 9.73 6.87 16.30
N HIS A 31 10.73 6.08 16.70
CA HIS A 31 10.73 5.41 18.01
C HIS A 31 10.77 6.40 19.16
N ASN A 32 11.57 7.46 19.05
CA ASN A 32 11.66 8.51 20.06
C ASN A 32 10.33 9.26 20.21
N THR A 33 9.68 9.60 19.10
CA THR A 33 8.36 10.26 19.08
C THR A 33 7.28 9.37 19.68
N LEU A 34 7.24 8.07 19.35
CA LEU A 34 6.31 7.12 19.96
C LEU A 34 6.51 7.01 21.48
N ALA A 35 7.75 6.92 21.95
CA ALA A 35 8.05 6.86 23.37
C ALA A 35 7.56 8.13 24.10
N ALA A 36 7.79 9.32 23.52
CA ALA A 36 7.29 10.57 24.06
C ALA A 36 5.75 10.65 24.09
N MET A 37 5.07 10.15 23.06
CA MET A 37 3.61 10.08 23.04
C MET A 37 3.08 9.13 24.13
N ASP A 38 3.72 7.97 24.31
CA ASP A 38 3.28 6.99 25.30
C ASP A 38 3.52 7.47 26.73
N GLU A 39 4.56 8.27 26.98
CA GLU A 39 4.76 8.96 28.26
C GLU A 39 3.60 9.92 28.57
N ILE A 40 3.17 10.72 27.59
CA ILE A 40 2.02 11.63 27.76
C ILE A 40 0.75 10.83 28.04
N LYS A 41 0.48 9.77 27.27
CA LYS A 41 -0.70 8.90 27.49
C LYS A 41 -0.68 8.28 28.89
N ALA A 42 0.48 7.77 29.33
CA ALA A 42 0.62 7.15 30.65
C ALA A 42 0.38 8.18 31.77
N ARG A 43 0.92 9.39 31.63
CA ARG A 43 0.70 10.50 32.57
C ARG A 43 -0.78 10.88 32.63
N THR A 44 -1.43 11.14 31.49
CA THR A 44 -2.86 11.49 31.43
C THR A 44 -3.74 10.37 31.98
N ALA A 45 -3.41 9.10 31.70
CA ALA A 45 -4.13 7.96 32.26
C ALA A 45 -3.98 7.87 33.80
N GLY A 46 -2.77 8.14 34.32
CA GLY A 46 -2.50 8.19 35.75
C GLY A 46 -3.27 9.30 36.47
N GLU A 47 -3.34 10.49 35.86
CA GLU A 47 -4.12 11.62 36.37
C GLU A 47 -5.62 11.29 36.42
N VAL A 48 -6.18 10.78 35.32
CA VAL A 48 -7.61 10.39 35.26
C VAL A 48 -7.94 9.27 36.24
N ALA A 49 -7.03 8.31 36.45
CA ALA A 49 -7.23 7.20 37.37
C ALA A 49 -7.16 7.60 38.85
N SER A 50 -6.40 8.65 39.16
CA SER A 50 -6.17 9.16 40.53
C SER A 50 -7.18 10.23 40.95
N GLU A 51 -7.97 10.74 40.00
CA GLU A 51 -8.91 11.82 40.24
C GLU A 51 -10.15 11.36 41.01
N ASN A 52 -10.37 11.98 42.18
CA ASN A 52 -11.55 11.76 43.00
C ASN A 52 -12.54 12.92 42.81
N GLY A 53 -13.84 12.62 42.85
CA GLY A 53 -14.90 13.63 42.90
C GLY A 53 -15.02 14.25 44.29
N GLU A 54 -15.90 15.25 44.41
CA GLU A 54 -16.14 15.99 45.66
C GLU A 54 -16.60 15.07 46.81
N ASP A 55 -17.27 13.97 46.49
CA ASP A 55 -17.73 12.94 47.45
C ASP A 55 -16.61 11.99 47.93
N GLY A 56 -15.35 12.22 47.54
CA GLY A 56 -14.20 11.37 47.88
C GLY A 56 -14.15 10.02 47.14
N ARG A 57 -15.12 9.72 46.29
CA ARG A 57 -15.14 8.55 45.39
C ARG A 57 -14.41 8.86 44.08
N LYS A 58 -13.95 7.83 43.35
CA LYS A 58 -13.32 8.01 42.04
C LYS A 58 -14.24 8.75 41.07
N ARG A 59 -13.73 9.79 40.42
CA ARG A 59 -14.48 10.61 39.45
C ARG A 59 -14.93 9.80 38.24
N TYR A 60 -14.10 8.84 37.82
CA TYR A 60 -14.36 7.94 36.69
C TYR A 60 -14.29 6.47 37.14
N PRO A 61 -15.40 5.89 37.62
CA PRO A 61 -15.40 4.57 38.24
C PRO A 61 -15.33 3.40 37.24
N ASN A 62 -15.90 3.56 36.04
CA ASN A 62 -15.90 2.53 34.99
C ASN A 62 -14.70 2.72 34.02
N GLU A 63 -14.35 1.66 33.28
CA GLU A 63 -13.24 1.71 32.33
C GLU A 63 -13.57 2.59 31.11
N GLU A 64 -14.81 2.54 30.63
CA GLU A 64 -15.25 3.30 29.45
C GLU A 64 -15.20 4.81 29.69
N SER A 65 -15.69 5.32 30.83
CA SER A 65 -15.62 6.77 31.10
C SER A 65 -14.18 7.23 31.34
N ARG A 66 -13.29 6.37 31.88
CA ARG A 66 -11.85 6.67 31.93
C ARG A 66 -11.25 6.80 30.53
N LYS A 67 -11.52 5.85 29.63
CA LYS A 67 -11.02 5.90 28.25
C LYS A 67 -11.54 7.13 27.50
N ALA A 68 -12.83 7.46 27.67
CA ALA A 68 -13.44 8.64 27.05
C ALA A 68 -12.80 9.94 27.55
N GLU A 69 -12.56 10.08 28.86
CA GLU A 69 -11.92 11.26 29.43
C GLU A 69 -10.44 11.36 29.03
N ILE A 70 -9.70 10.23 29.04
CA ILE A 70 -8.31 10.20 28.55
C ILE A 70 -8.26 10.68 27.09
N ALA A 71 -9.12 10.13 26.22
CA ALA A 71 -9.20 10.55 24.83
C ALA A 71 -9.53 12.04 24.69
N ARG A 72 -10.48 12.55 25.49
CA ARG A 72 -10.83 13.98 25.51
C ARG A 72 -9.64 14.86 25.90
N ARG A 73 -8.88 14.48 26.94
CA ARG A 73 -7.70 15.23 27.38
C ARG A 73 -6.57 15.19 26.37
N LEU A 74 -6.30 14.03 25.78
CA LEU A 74 -5.30 13.89 24.71
C LEU A 74 -5.68 14.68 23.45
N ALA A 75 -6.98 14.79 23.15
CA ALA A 75 -7.46 15.63 22.06
C ALA A 75 -7.25 17.14 22.32
N GLN A 76 -7.14 17.56 23.58
CA GLN A 76 -6.91 18.95 23.99
C GLN A 76 -5.44 19.25 24.27
N ASP A 77 -4.61 18.24 24.49
CA ASP A 77 -3.17 18.39 24.74
C ASP A 77 -2.46 18.77 23.44
N ALA A 78 -2.05 20.04 23.34
CA ALA A 78 -1.36 20.58 22.16
C ALA A 78 -0.06 19.81 21.84
N LYS A 79 0.69 19.40 22.87
CA LYS A 79 1.95 18.66 22.69
C LYS A 79 1.69 17.26 22.14
N TYR A 80 0.61 16.61 22.57
CA TYR A 80 0.21 15.33 22.00
C TYR A 80 -0.17 15.45 20.53
N GLN A 81 -0.95 16.48 20.17
CA GLN A 81 -1.33 16.73 18.78
C GLN A 81 -0.11 17.06 17.91
N GLU A 82 0.82 17.88 18.40
CA GLU A 82 2.08 18.15 17.71
C GLU A 82 2.86 16.85 17.43
N LEU A 83 3.01 15.99 18.44
CA LEU A 83 3.70 14.71 18.28
C LEU A 83 2.97 13.76 17.31
N ASP A 84 1.63 13.77 17.26
CA ASP A 84 0.86 12.95 16.32
C ASP A 84 1.03 13.42 14.87
N THR A 85 1.03 14.74 14.64
CA THR A 85 1.34 15.32 13.32
C THR A 85 2.77 15.00 12.89
N GLU A 86 3.72 15.11 13.81
CA GLU A 86 5.13 14.80 13.59
C GLU A 86 5.35 13.31 13.29
N LEU A 87 4.68 12.43 14.02
CA LEU A 87 4.68 10.99 13.80
C LEU A 87 4.19 10.66 12.38
N THR A 88 3.11 11.30 11.95
CA THR A 88 2.55 11.13 10.60
C THR A 88 3.52 11.62 9.53
N ARG A 89 4.18 12.77 9.76
CA ARG A 89 5.22 13.29 8.87
C ARG A 89 6.39 12.32 8.74
N ILE A 90 6.96 11.86 9.86
CA ILE A 90 8.10 10.92 9.86
C ILE A 90 7.73 9.61 9.17
N ARG A 91 6.52 9.07 9.37
CA ARG A 91 6.05 7.87 8.68
C ARG A 91 6.04 8.04 7.16
N ASN A 92 5.51 9.16 6.68
CA ASN A 92 5.49 9.45 5.25
C ASN A 92 6.90 9.60 4.68
N GLU A 93 7.82 10.23 5.42
CA GLU A 93 9.23 10.33 5.02
C GLU A 93 9.91 8.96 4.94
N VAL A 94 9.66 8.06 5.90
CA VAL A 94 10.21 6.69 5.85
C VAL A 94 9.70 5.94 4.62
N ILE A 95 8.41 6.04 4.31
CA ILE A 95 7.81 5.39 3.13
C ILE A 95 8.45 5.93 1.84
N ASP A 96 8.61 7.26 1.72
CA ASP A 96 9.24 7.89 0.56
C ASP A 96 10.69 7.43 0.39
N LEU A 97 11.49 7.46 1.46
CA LEU A 97 12.87 6.99 1.45
C LEU A 97 12.99 5.50 1.10
N GLU A 98 12.08 4.65 1.60
CA GLU A 98 12.04 3.23 1.25
C GLU A 98 11.72 3.02 -0.24
N SER A 99 10.80 3.81 -0.80
CA SER A 99 10.48 3.76 -2.23
C SER A 99 11.68 4.17 -3.10
N GLN A 100 12.41 5.21 -2.69
CA GLN A 100 13.63 5.67 -3.35
C GLN A 100 14.73 4.61 -3.26
N LEU A 101 14.88 3.97 -2.10
CA LEU A 101 15.86 2.90 -1.88
C LEU A 101 15.60 1.71 -2.81
N GLU A 102 14.35 1.26 -2.92
CA GLU A 102 14.00 0.14 -3.79
C GLU A 102 14.20 0.50 -5.27
N LEU A 103 13.86 1.72 -5.69
CA LEU A 103 14.14 2.20 -7.04
C LEU A 103 15.65 2.24 -7.33
N ALA A 104 16.46 2.77 -6.42
CA ALA A 104 17.92 2.84 -6.56
C ALA A 104 18.53 1.44 -6.65
N ARG A 105 18.12 0.51 -5.78
CA ARG A 105 18.55 -0.90 -5.80
C ARG A 105 18.17 -1.59 -7.11
N TYR A 106 16.93 -1.42 -7.56
CA TYR A 106 16.46 -1.98 -8.82
C TYR A 106 17.27 -1.45 -10.01
N THR A 107 17.49 -0.13 -10.06
CA THR A 107 18.25 0.53 -11.11
C THR A 107 19.70 0.05 -11.13
N HIS A 108 20.33 -0.04 -9.96
CA HIS A 108 21.69 -0.53 -9.82
C HIS A 108 21.84 -1.99 -10.28
N ARG A 109 20.93 -2.86 -9.83
CA ARG A 109 20.91 -4.28 -10.24
C ARG A 109 20.71 -4.41 -11.75
N THR A 110 19.83 -3.61 -12.33
CA THR A 110 19.58 -3.61 -13.77
C THR A 110 20.83 -3.15 -14.53
N ALA A 111 21.48 -2.07 -14.07
CA ALA A 111 22.70 -1.55 -14.68
C ALA A 111 23.83 -2.59 -14.68
N ILE A 112 24.09 -3.23 -13.53
CA ILE A 112 25.09 -4.30 -13.43
C ILE A 112 24.75 -5.48 -14.36
N THR A 113 23.48 -5.90 -14.39
CA THR A 113 23.06 -7.04 -15.22
C THR A 113 23.26 -6.75 -16.71
N LEU A 114 22.94 -5.53 -17.16
CA LEU A 114 23.15 -5.10 -18.53
C LEU A 114 24.64 -4.98 -18.88
N LEU A 115 25.46 -4.46 -17.97
CA LEU A 115 26.91 -4.38 -18.16
C LEU A 115 27.54 -5.78 -18.27
N ASN A 116 27.10 -6.73 -17.43
CA ASN A 116 27.57 -8.12 -17.50
C ASN A 116 27.14 -8.79 -18.80
N LEU A 117 25.89 -8.59 -19.23
CA LEU A 117 25.39 -9.14 -20.50
C LEU A 117 26.16 -8.54 -21.70
N LEU A 118 26.43 -7.24 -21.66
CA LEU A 118 27.24 -6.56 -22.68
C LEU A 118 28.67 -7.13 -22.72
N ALA A 119 29.30 -7.31 -21.56
CA ALA A 119 30.63 -7.91 -21.47
C ALA A 119 30.67 -9.33 -22.04
N SER A 120 29.66 -10.16 -21.73
CA SER A 120 29.53 -11.51 -22.29
C SER A 120 29.28 -11.50 -23.81
N ALA A 121 28.46 -10.56 -24.32
CA ALA A 121 28.22 -10.42 -25.76
C ALA A 121 29.50 -10.03 -26.51
N MET A 122 30.28 -9.10 -25.95
CA MET A 122 31.58 -8.71 -26.50
C MET A 122 32.57 -9.87 -26.52
N GLN A 123 32.66 -10.64 -25.43
CA GLN A 123 33.52 -11.84 -25.36
C GLN A 123 33.13 -12.92 -26.37
N ALA A 124 31.84 -13.07 -26.65
CA ALA A 124 31.32 -14.03 -27.62
C ALA A 124 31.35 -13.53 -29.07
N GLY A 125 31.78 -12.29 -29.33
CA GLY A 125 31.75 -11.67 -30.66
C GLY A 125 30.32 -11.43 -31.20
N ARG A 126 29.31 -11.37 -30.32
CA ARG A 126 27.89 -11.25 -30.67
C ARG A 126 27.45 -9.80 -30.75
N GLN A 127 27.81 -9.16 -31.86
CA GLN A 127 27.49 -7.74 -32.14
C GLN A 127 25.98 -7.46 -32.22
N ASP A 128 25.17 -8.48 -32.54
CA ASP A 128 23.71 -8.41 -32.55
C ASP A 128 23.14 -8.10 -31.16
N ILE A 129 23.68 -8.75 -30.13
CA ILE A 129 23.23 -8.59 -28.74
C ILE A 129 23.74 -7.26 -28.16
N GLU A 130 24.98 -6.88 -28.49
CA GLU A 130 25.56 -5.59 -28.11
C GLU A 130 24.71 -4.41 -28.59
N GLN A 131 24.35 -4.40 -29.88
CA GLN A 131 23.48 -3.36 -30.45
C GLN A 131 22.09 -3.37 -29.82
N ALA A 132 21.49 -4.55 -29.62
CA ALA A 132 20.17 -4.65 -29.00
C ALA A 132 20.14 -4.08 -27.56
N ILE A 133 21.21 -4.29 -26.78
CA ILE A 133 21.34 -3.70 -25.44
C ILE A 133 21.47 -2.18 -25.55
N LEU A 134 22.39 -1.69 -26.38
CA LEU A 134 22.69 -0.26 -26.52
C LEU A 134 21.54 0.57 -27.12
N ASP A 135 20.66 -0.04 -27.91
CA ASP A 135 19.53 0.63 -28.56
C ASP A 135 18.23 0.62 -27.73
N ASN A 136 18.04 -0.36 -26.83
CA ASN A 136 16.74 -0.57 -26.17
C ASN A 136 16.35 0.52 -25.15
N HIS A 137 17.30 1.28 -24.58
CA HIS A 137 16.95 2.25 -23.53
C HIS A 137 16.34 3.57 -24.04
N LYS A 138 16.48 3.92 -25.33
CA LYS A 138 15.81 5.12 -25.87
C LYS A 138 14.34 4.86 -26.20
N ARG A 139 13.95 3.61 -26.46
CA ARG A 139 12.61 3.27 -26.95
C ARG A 139 11.71 2.60 -25.92
N GLU A 140 12.24 1.84 -24.95
CA GLU A 140 11.36 1.11 -24.01
C GLU A 140 11.20 1.79 -22.65
N ALA A 141 12.24 2.38 -22.06
CA ALA A 141 12.11 3.04 -20.76
C ALA A 141 11.22 4.30 -20.83
N ALA A 142 11.39 5.12 -21.87
CA ALA A 142 10.52 6.27 -22.12
C ALA A 142 9.09 5.85 -22.48
N LYS A 143 8.88 4.73 -23.21
CA LYS A 143 7.54 4.21 -23.51
C LYS A 143 6.87 3.56 -22.29
N ARG A 144 7.60 2.87 -21.43
CA ARG A 144 7.08 2.28 -20.19
C ARG A 144 6.80 3.35 -19.14
N PHE A 145 7.65 4.37 -19.04
CA PHE A 145 7.40 5.52 -18.14
C PHE A 145 6.28 6.42 -18.66
N THR A 146 6.18 6.68 -19.96
CA THR A 146 5.03 7.42 -20.53
C THR A 146 3.75 6.59 -20.56
N ALA A 147 3.81 5.26 -20.67
CA ALA A 147 2.65 4.39 -20.53
C ALA A 147 2.20 4.28 -19.06
N ALA A 148 3.13 4.12 -18.12
CA ALA A 148 2.84 4.12 -16.68
C ALA A 148 2.36 5.51 -16.20
N ALA A 149 2.96 6.61 -16.69
CA ALA A 149 2.50 7.96 -16.42
C ALA A 149 1.18 8.28 -17.14
N LYS A 150 0.91 7.71 -18.33
CA LYS A 150 -0.44 7.74 -18.94
C LYS A 150 -1.43 6.90 -18.16
N GLN A 151 -1.03 5.79 -17.55
CA GLN A 151 -1.92 4.97 -16.71
C GLN A 151 -2.20 5.65 -15.36
N LEU A 152 -1.24 6.41 -14.82
CA LEU A 152 -1.40 7.25 -13.63
C LEU A 152 -2.16 8.56 -13.93
N ARG A 153 -2.00 9.15 -15.13
CA ARG A 153 -2.69 10.38 -15.56
C ARG A 153 -4.07 10.09 -16.18
N ASN A 154 -4.27 8.93 -16.79
CA ASN A 154 -5.55 8.38 -17.21
C ASN A 154 -6.00 7.34 -16.18
N GLY A 155 -5.94 7.69 -14.90
CA GLY A 155 -6.47 6.85 -13.85
C GLY A 155 -7.85 6.36 -14.25
N VAL A 156 -8.00 5.03 -14.31
CA VAL A 156 -9.26 4.28 -14.44
C VAL A 156 -10.07 4.63 -15.71
N PRO A 157 -10.51 3.66 -16.54
CA PRO A 157 -11.54 3.96 -17.51
C PRO A 157 -12.73 4.55 -16.75
N LYS A 158 -13.00 5.82 -17.00
CA LYS A 158 -14.12 6.59 -16.48
C LYS A 158 -15.42 5.94 -16.99
N HIS A 159 -15.84 4.87 -16.32
CA HIS A 159 -17.21 4.45 -16.35
C HIS A 159 -17.99 5.54 -15.64
N GLN A 160 -18.99 6.07 -16.36
CA GLN A 160 -19.84 7.16 -15.94
C GLN A 160 -20.21 7.04 -14.47
N ASP A 161 -20.01 8.16 -13.78
CA ASP A 161 -20.56 8.47 -12.47
C ASP A 161 -22.06 8.17 -12.47
N ASP A 162 -22.44 7.07 -11.82
CA ASP A 162 -23.61 7.05 -10.94
C ASP A 162 -23.05 6.90 -9.52
N GLU A 163 -22.76 8.07 -8.95
CA GLU A 163 -22.30 8.29 -7.59
C GLU A 163 -23.44 7.94 -6.61
N GLU A 164 -23.68 6.65 -6.39
CA GLU A 164 -24.53 6.17 -5.29
C GLU A 164 -23.94 4.90 -4.67
N ASP A 165 -23.60 5.02 -3.38
CA ASP A 165 -23.06 4.03 -2.44
C ASP A 165 -21.59 3.68 -2.60
N GLY A 166 -20.77 3.96 -1.57
CA GLY A 166 -19.33 3.64 -1.46
C GLY A 166 -18.99 2.15 -1.68
N LEU A 167 -19.02 1.74 -2.94
CA LEU A 167 -18.79 0.40 -3.47
C LEU A 167 -17.53 0.46 -4.34
N LEU A 168 -16.61 -0.48 -4.10
CA LEU A 168 -15.42 -0.66 -4.92
C LEU A 168 -15.77 -1.54 -6.11
N TRP A 169 -15.30 -1.18 -7.30
CA TRP A 169 -15.57 -1.96 -8.52
C TRP A 169 -14.31 -2.66 -8.99
N GLU A 170 -14.42 -3.95 -9.33
CA GLU A 170 -13.29 -4.74 -9.80
C GLU A 170 -13.72 -5.84 -10.78
N GLN A 171 -12.86 -6.12 -11.75
CA GLN A 171 -13.05 -7.21 -12.69
C GLN A 171 -12.43 -8.49 -12.12
N VAL A 172 -13.24 -9.53 -11.98
CA VAL A 172 -12.80 -10.81 -11.43
C VAL A 172 -13.12 -11.97 -12.36
N THR A 173 -12.28 -13.00 -12.35
CA THR A 173 -12.56 -14.27 -13.03
C THR A 173 -13.13 -15.27 -12.03
N VAL A 174 -14.38 -15.72 -12.24
CA VAL A 174 -15.02 -16.65 -11.31
C VAL A 174 -14.47 -18.06 -11.53
N LEU A 175 -13.81 -18.64 -10.53
CA LEU A 175 -13.25 -19.98 -10.60
C LEU A 175 -14.28 -21.05 -10.22
N GLU A 176 -15.02 -20.81 -9.13
CA GLU A 176 -16.02 -21.72 -8.60
C GLU A 176 -17.10 -20.94 -7.87
N ALA A 177 -18.36 -21.38 -7.95
CA ALA A 177 -19.47 -20.80 -7.19
C ALA A 177 -20.29 -21.90 -6.50
N ARG A 178 -20.47 -21.78 -5.19
CA ARG A 178 -21.28 -22.73 -4.39
C ARG A 178 -22.37 -22.02 -3.60
N PRO A 179 -23.60 -22.57 -3.56
CA PRO A 179 -24.64 -22.07 -2.69
C PRO A 179 -24.31 -22.38 -1.21
N THR A 180 -24.66 -21.45 -0.33
CA THR A 180 -24.58 -21.62 1.14
C THR A 180 -25.99 -21.68 1.75
N ARG A 181 -26.10 -22.04 3.04
CA ARG A 181 -27.39 -22.29 3.72
C ARG A 181 -28.37 -21.11 3.71
N ASN A 182 -27.93 -19.87 3.52
CA ASN A 182 -28.76 -18.67 3.65
C ASN A 182 -29.16 -18.01 2.31
N GLY A 183 -29.09 -18.76 1.20
CA GLY A 183 -29.34 -18.22 -0.14
C GLY A 183 -28.25 -17.27 -0.65
N THR A 184 -27.13 -17.19 0.08
CA THR A 184 -25.91 -16.50 -0.34
C THR A 184 -25.06 -17.47 -1.15
N ILE A 185 -24.53 -17.02 -2.29
CA ILE A 185 -23.58 -17.77 -3.10
C ILE A 185 -22.18 -17.30 -2.73
N ARG A 186 -21.30 -18.25 -2.42
CA ARG A 186 -19.87 -18.02 -2.24
C ARG A 186 -19.16 -18.41 -3.52
N ALA A 187 -18.52 -17.43 -4.16
CA ALA A 187 -17.69 -17.61 -5.32
C ALA A 187 -16.21 -17.44 -4.95
N TRP A 188 -15.35 -18.30 -5.50
CA TRP A 188 -13.91 -18.07 -5.52
C TRP A 188 -13.56 -17.34 -6.80
N CYS A 189 -12.93 -16.19 -6.66
CA CYS A 189 -12.64 -15.28 -7.75
C CYS A 189 -11.13 -15.04 -7.83
N LEU A 190 -10.61 -14.94 -9.05
CA LEU A 190 -9.24 -14.52 -9.33
C LEU A 190 -9.25 -13.05 -9.74
N THR A 191 -8.53 -12.20 -9.02
CA THR A 191 -8.34 -10.79 -9.34
C THR A 191 -7.38 -10.61 -10.52
N GLU A 192 -7.31 -9.41 -11.08
CA GLU A 192 -6.32 -9.12 -12.16
C GLU A 192 -4.88 -9.27 -11.67
N ASP A 193 -4.64 -8.99 -10.39
CA ASP A 193 -3.34 -9.15 -9.73
C ASP A 193 -2.97 -10.64 -9.50
N GLY A 194 -3.89 -11.56 -9.77
CA GLY A 194 -3.67 -13.01 -9.65
C GLY A 194 -3.98 -13.58 -8.26
N ASP A 195 -4.57 -12.78 -7.38
CA ASP A 195 -4.96 -13.20 -6.03
C ASP A 195 -6.32 -13.90 -6.03
N LYS A 196 -6.43 -14.93 -5.18
CA LYS A 196 -7.69 -15.68 -5.01
C LYS A 196 -8.47 -15.12 -3.83
N THR A 197 -9.63 -14.53 -4.13
CA THR A 197 -10.49 -13.91 -3.13
C THR A 197 -11.87 -14.57 -3.09
N ALA A 198 -12.43 -14.74 -1.89
CA ALA A 198 -13.79 -15.22 -1.71
C ALA A 198 -14.77 -14.05 -1.85
N VAL A 199 -15.72 -14.17 -2.79
CA VAL A 199 -16.79 -13.19 -3.05
C VAL A 199 -18.13 -13.79 -2.65
N TYR A 200 -18.88 -13.07 -1.83
CA TYR A 200 -20.21 -13.45 -1.36
C TYR A 200 -21.27 -12.55 -2.03
N ALA A 201 -22.34 -13.15 -2.50
CA ALA A 201 -23.44 -12.43 -3.14
C ALA A 201 -24.79 -13.08 -2.84
N LYS A 202 -25.86 -12.29 -2.87
CA LYS A 202 -27.24 -12.77 -2.67
C LYS A 202 -28.14 -12.33 -3.82
N GLY A 203 -29.19 -13.08 -4.09
CA GLY A 203 -30.17 -12.77 -5.13
C GLY A 203 -29.57 -12.80 -6.54
N LYS A 204 -29.99 -11.86 -7.40
CA LYS A 204 -29.60 -11.79 -8.83
C LYS A 204 -28.08 -11.71 -9.05
N VAL A 205 -27.35 -11.04 -8.16
CA VAL A 205 -25.88 -10.92 -8.24
C VAL A 205 -25.21 -12.28 -7.99
N GLY A 206 -25.73 -13.05 -7.03
CA GLY A 206 -25.25 -14.41 -6.77
C GLY A 206 -25.52 -15.36 -7.93
N GLU A 207 -26.72 -15.29 -8.52
CA GLU A 207 -27.08 -16.08 -9.69
C GLU A 207 -26.15 -15.79 -10.87
N ARG A 208 -25.88 -14.50 -11.13
CA ARG A 208 -24.96 -14.09 -12.20
C ARG A 208 -23.53 -14.59 -11.99
N LEU A 209 -23.05 -14.61 -10.75
CA LEU A 209 -21.73 -15.20 -10.42
C LEU A 209 -21.72 -16.71 -10.63
N ARG A 210 -22.81 -17.41 -10.30
CA ARG A 210 -22.93 -18.84 -10.54
C ARG A 210 -22.98 -19.19 -12.03
N ASP A 211 -23.66 -18.37 -12.83
CA ASP A 211 -23.79 -18.61 -14.26
C ASP A 211 -22.51 -18.23 -15.04
N SER A 212 -21.66 -17.39 -14.44
CA SER A 212 -20.40 -16.91 -15.03
C SER A 212 -19.16 -17.70 -14.57
N VAL A 213 -19.31 -18.96 -14.13
CA VAL A 213 -18.18 -19.81 -13.74
C VAL A 213 -17.23 -20.01 -14.94
N LYS A 214 -15.93 -19.76 -14.72
CA LYS A 214 -14.84 -19.64 -15.71
C LYS A 214 -14.91 -18.39 -16.62
N GLY A 215 -15.87 -17.50 -16.38
CA GLY A 215 -16.01 -16.22 -17.07
C GLY A 215 -15.45 -15.05 -16.26
N LYS A 216 -15.35 -13.89 -16.92
CA LYS A 216 -15.00 -12.61 -16.28
C LYS A 216 -16.28 -11.83 -15.96
N VAL A 217 -16.36 -11.26 -14.76
CA VAL A 217 -17.49 -10.43 -14.31
C VAL A 217 -16.95 -9.20 -13.61
N VAL A 218 -17.58 -8.05 -13.83
CA VAL A 218 -17.29 -6.81 -13.09
C VAL A 218 -18.25 -6.73 -11.91
N ILE A 219 -17.71 -6.69 -10.70
CA ILE A 219 -18.47 -6.67 -9.45
C ILE A 219 -18.26 -5.34 -8.72
N GLY A 220 -19.34 -4.79 -8.18
CA GLY A 220 -19.31 -3.71 -7.18
C GLY A 220 -19.45 -4.32 -5.79
N TYR A 221 -18.44 -4.17 -4.94
CA TYR A 221 -18.34 -4.88 -3.66
C TYR A 221 -17.98 -4.00 -2.46
N LYS A 222 -18.26 -4.53 -1.27
CA LYS A 222 -17.76 -4.02 0.03
C LYS A 222 -16.80 -5.04 0.64
N VAL A 223 -15.73 -4.57 1.26
CA VAL A 223 -14.76 -5.43 1.95
C VAL A 223 -15.35 -5.89 3.30
N LEU A 224 -15.27 -7.18 3.58
CA LEU A 224 -15.61 -7.79 4.87
C LEU A 224 -14.41 -8.59 5.39
N ASP A 225 -14.42 -8.92 6.68
CA ASP A 225 -13.35 -9.71 7.33
C ASP A 225 -13.14 -11.09 6.68
N ALA A 226 -14.18 -11.66 6.06
CA ALA A 226 -14.16 -13.00 5.46
C ALA A 226 -14.02 -13.01 3.93
N GLY A 227 -13.89 -11.84 3.29
CA GLY A 227 -13.83 -11.68 1.84
C GLY A 227 -14.61 -10.48 1.32
N TRP A 228 -15.02 -10.49 0.06
CA TRP A 228 -15.77 -9.38 -0.54
C TRP A 228 -17.25 -9.69 -0.60
N TYR A 229 -18.10 -8.68 -0.38
CA TYR A 229 -19.54 -8.81 -0.55
C TYR A 229 -20.00 -8.04 -1.79
N ALA A 230 -20.35 -8.75 -2.86
CA ALA A 230 -20.80 -8.17 -4.12
C ALA A 230 -22.26 -7.72 -4.02
N VAL A 231 -22.46 -6.42 -4.22
CA VAL A 231 -23.76 -5.73 -4.14
C VAL A 231 -24.33 -5.48 -5.53
N LYS A 232 -23.47 -5.24 -6.54
CA LYS A 232 -23.86 -5.01 -7.94
C LYS A 232 -22.97 -5.80 -8.90
N THR A 233 -23.49 -6.14 -10.07
CA THR A 233 -22.75 -6.76 -11.18
C THR A 233 -23.06 -5.99 -12.46
N ALA A 234 -22.02 -5.63 -13.22
CA ALA A 234 -22.19 -5.04 -14.55
C ALA A 234 -22.31 -6.14 -15.61
#